data_AF-A0AAE9Z066-F1
#
_entry.id   AF-A0AAE9Z066-F1
#
_cell.length_a   1.000
_cell.length_b   1.000
_cell.length_c   1.000
_cell.angle_alpha   90.00
_cell.angle_beta   90.00
_cell.angle_gamma   90.00
#
_symmetry.space_group_name_H-M   'P 1'
#
loop_
_entity.id
_entity.type
_entity.pdbx_description
1 polymer ?
#
loop_
_entity_poly.entity_id
_entity_poly.type
_entity_poly.pdbx_seq_one_letter_code
_entity_poly.pdbx_strand_id
1 'polypeptide(L)'
;MATQEKTPSFGALEGLIGTWVGAKGWSVIAVPAPGSTPDGSADFKLIVQNYTETLTFRAVEDPVRNRGGAVEQNIGALEYEQRIHDFDTKELIHVENGMLMYLGDVADEASGEPGPEPMFTIARSATVPHGDSAMILGDAAVKDGGPEIPDISALPSEQDQTGMPAGFLKQYEDEQEKLTVYDIVTKQNSKIFNVANPNDNLRRDNNGLEVVKTTHISMDSENGGGINNIPFIVRHANATRFQCDFWLQTINLPMSGQTFEQLQYSQNVDIEFHKRFSDKAGLITWPHVTVNTLSKQKSGNS
;
A
#
# COMPACT_ATOMS: atom_id res chain seq x y z
N MET A 1 22.93 34.02 4.63
CA MET A 1 21.60 33.39 4.62
C MET A 1 21.44 32.77 3.26
N ALA A 2 21.53 31.45 3.16
CA ALA A 2 21.21 30.74 1.93
C ALA A 2 19.80 31.18 1.48
N THR A 3 19.65 31.43 0.19
CA THR A 3 18.37 31.83 -0.40
C THR A 3 17.35 30.73 -0.14
N GLN A 4 16.31 31.04 0.65
CA GLN A 4 15.17 30.14 0.84
C GLN A 4 14.62 29.72 -0.53
N GLU A 5 14.61 28.42 -0.79
CA GLU A 5 13.77 27.87 -1.86
C GLU A 5 12.33 28.30 -1.57
N LYS A 6 11.70 28.98 -2.54
CA LYS A 6 10.33 29.48 -2.40
C LYS A 6 9.29 28.45 -2.83
N THR A 7 9.72 27.36 -3.44
CA THR A 7 8.85 26.32 -3.99
C THR A 7 9.37 24.97 -3.52
N PRO A 8 8.53 24.15 -2.85
CA PRO A 8 8.90 22.80 -2.48
C PRO A 8 9.19 21.94 -3.71
N SER A 9 10.20 21.08 -3.63
CA SER A 9 10.39 19.98 -4.57
C SER A 9 9.67 18.74 -4.02
N PHE A 10 8.84 18.10 -4.84
CA PHE A 10 8.17 16.84 -4.49
C PHE A 10 8.88 15.60 -5.06
N GLY A 11 9.97 15.79 -5.82
CA GLY A 11 10.77 14.70 -6.39
C GLY A 11 9.91 13.68 -7.14
N ALA A 12 10.06 12.41 -6.79
CA ALA A 12 9.29 11.30 -7.37
C ALA A 12 7.78 11.32 -7.05
N LEU A 13 7.35 12.14 -6.07
CA LEU A 13 5.96 12.24 -5.65
C LEU A 13 5.15 13.24 -6.48
N GLU A 14 5.81 14.11 -7.27
CA GLU A 14 5.17 15.17 -8.06
C GLU A 14 3.98 14.65 -8.88
N GLY A 15 4.16 13.51 -9.54
CA GLY A 15 3.14 12.93 -10.41
C GLY A 15 1.89 12.46 -9.67
N LEU A 16 1.96 12.22 -8.36
CA LEU A 16 0.83 11.78 -7.52
C LEU A 16 -0.15 12.91 -7.21
N ILE A 17 0.27 14.18 -7.27
CA ILE A 17 -0.58 15.34 -6.91
C ILE A 17 -1.87 15.31 -7.72
N GLY A 18 -3.02 15.37 -7.03
CA GLY A 18 -4.36 15.32 -7.60
C GLY A 18 -5.23 14.22 -7.00
N THR A 19 -6.36 13.93 -7.65
CA THR A 19 -7.32 12.91 -7.24
C THR A 19 -7.28 11.71 -8.17
N TRP A 20 -7.26 10.52 -7.58
CA TRP A 20 -7.23 9.23 -8.23
C TRP A 20 -8.48 8.45 -7.86
N VAL A 21 -9.10 7.81 -8.84
CA VAL A 21 -10.30 7.00 -8.63
C VAL A 21 -10.09 5.62 -9.24
N GLY A 22 -10.45 4.58 -8.48
CA GLY A 22 -10.36 3.19 -8.89
C GLY A 22 -11.61 2.42 -8.53
N ALA A 23 -11.93 1.40 -9.34
CA ALA A 23 -13.06 0.49 -9.11
C ALA A 23 -12.64 -0.99 -9.25
N LYS A 24 -11.34 -1.24 -9.22
CA LYS A 24 -10.72 -2.57 -9.37
C LYS A 24 -10.07 -3.05 -8.07
N GLY A 25 -10.41 -2.40 -6.97
CA GLY A 25 -9.76 -2.62 -5.69
C GLY A 25 -10.20 -3.91 -5.03
N TRP A 26 -9.26 -4.58 -4.38
CA TRP A 26 -9.50 -5.79 -3.60
C TRP A 26 -8.73 -5.77 -2.29
N SER A 27 -9.35 -6.29 -1.23
CA SER A 27 -8.80 -6.48 0.10
C SER A 27 -8.94 -7.95 0.50
N VAL A 28 -7.87 -8.54 1.03
CA VAL A 28 -7.86 -9.86 1.67
C VAL A 28 -7.35 -9.68 3.08
N ILE A 29 -8.15 -10.06 4.06
CA ILE A 29 -7.80 -9.98 5.48
C ILE A 29 -8.33 -11.19 6.24
N ALA A 30 -7.50 -11.76 7.09
CA ALA A 30 -7.93 -12.68 8.13
C ALA A 30 -8.09 -11.90 9.44
N VAL A 31 -9.23 -12.08 10.12
CA VAL A 31 -9.49 -11.50 11.44
C VAL A 31 -9.80 -12.58 12.47
N PRO A 32 -9.54 -12.37 13.78
CA PRO A 32 -9.97 -13.31 14.81
C PRO A 32 -11.48 -13.59 14.72
N ALA A 33 -11.87 -14.86 14.68
CA ALA A 33 -13.29 -15.23 14.64
C ALA A 33 -13.97 -14.96 15.99
N PRO A 34 -15.29 -14.70 16.02
CA PRO A 34 -16.05 -14.58 17.26
C PRO A 34 -15.84 -15.78 18.20
N GLY A 35 -15.43 -15.52 19.44
CA GLY A 35 -15.17 -16.57 20.44
C GLY A 35 -13.77 -17.17 20.38
N SER A 36 -12.96 -16.85 19.36
CA SER A 36 -11.54 -17.23 19.35
C SER A 36 -10.75 -16.46 20.41
N THR A 37 -9.67 -17.06 20.90
CA THR A 37 -8.75 -16.40 21.83
C THR A 37 -7.32 -16.74 21.44
N PRO A 38 -6.33 -15.87 21.74
CA PRO A 38 -4.94 -16.16 21.40
C PRO A 38 -4.41 -17.49 21.97
N ASP A 39 -4.86 -17.86 23.18
CA ASP A 39 -4.44 -19.07 23.91
C ASP A 39 -5.39 -20.26 23.77
N GLY A 40 -6.55 -20.09 23.10
CA GLY A 40 -7.63 -21.08 23.03
C GLY A 40 -7.87 -21.61 21.62
N SER A 41 -9.12 -21.60 21.15
CA SER A 41 -9.42 -22.00 19.76
C SER A 41 -8.86 -20.98 18.78
N ALA A 42 -7.84 -21.36 18.03
CA ALA A 42 -7.39 -20.64 16.85
C ALA A 42 -8.47 -20.83 15.77
N ASP A 43 -9.31 -19.82 15.58
CA ASP A 43 -10.30 -19.77 14.50
C ASP A 43 -10.38 -18.34 13.99
N PHE A 44 -10.44 -18.17 12.67
CA PHE A 44 -10.38 -16.88 12.01
C PHE A 44 -11.50 -16.76 10.99
N LYS A 45 -11.81 -15.53 10.60
CA LYS A 45 -12.70 -15.24 9.48
C LYS A 45 -11.89 -14.59 8.37
N LEU A 46 -11.88 -15.23 7.20
CA LEU A 46 -11.39 -14.60 5.99
C LEU A 46 -12.44 -13.62 5.46
N ILE A 47 -12.00 -12.42 5.12
CA ILE A 47 -12.80 -11.41 4.43
C ILE A 47 -12.08 -11.09 3.12
N VAL A 48 -12.73 -11.39 2.00
CA VAL A 48 -12.29 -11.00 0.66
C VAL A 48 -13.33 -10.05 0.11
N GLN A 49 -12.93 -8.82 -0.18
CA GLN A 49 -13.87 -7.75 -0.53
C GLN A 49 -13.34 -6.91 -1.69
N ASN A 50 -14.16 -6.73 -2.71
CA ASN A 50 -13.92 -5.74 -3.76
C ASN A 50 -14.45 -4.37 -3.34
N TYR A 51 -13.82 -3.32 -3.84
CA TYR A 51 -14.18 -1.96 -3.46
C TYR A 51 -13.94 -0.94 -4.56
N THR A 52 -14.55 0.22 -4.36
CA THR A 52 -14.22 1.45 -5.08
C THR A 52 -13.45 2.39 -4.17
N GLU A 53 -12.58 3.21 -4.75
CA GLU A 53 -11.66 4.02 -4.00
C GLU A 53 -11.52 5.41 -4.60
N THR A 54 -11.41 6.41 -3.72
CA THR A 54 -10.87 7.72 -4.05
C THR A 54 -9.64 7.98 -3.19
N LEU A 55 -8.53 8.29 -3.84
CA LEU A 55 -7.26 8.62 -3.21
C LEU A 55 -6.84 10.01 -3.69
N THR A 56 -6.68 10.96 -2.77
CA THR A 56 -6.32 12.34 -3.11
C THR A 56 -5.00 12.71 -2.47
N PHE A 57 -4.11 13.33 -3.24
CA PHE A 57 -2.85 13.91 -2.78
C PHE A 57 -2.88 15.43 -3.00
N ARG A 58 -2.61 16.21 -1.96
CA ARG A 58 -2.57 17.68 -1.99
C ARG A 58 -1.18 18.15 -1.58
N ALA A 59 -0.56 18.96 -2.42
CA ALA A 59 0.72 19.58 -2.11
C ALA A 59 0.60 20.54 -0.93
N VAL A 60 1.51 20.43 0.03
CA VAL A 60 1.78 21.50 0.99
C VAL A 60 2.62 22.54 0.26
N GLU A 61 2.04 23.72 0.02
CA GLU A 61 2.64 24.75 -0.84
C GLU A 61 3.87 25.43 -0.23
N ASP A 62 3.99 25.38 1.11
CA ASP A 62 5.12 25.96 1.84
C ASP A 62 6.25 24.93 2.02
N PRO A 63 7.53 25.33 1.83
CA PRO A 63 8.68 24.48 2.12
C PRO A 63 8.70 24.05 3.58
N VAL A 64 8.59 22.74 3.82
CA VAL A 64 8.68 22.16 5.16
C VAL A 64 10.16 21.93 5.47
N ARG A 65 10.62 22.42 6.62
CA ARG A 65 12.04 22.34 7.02
C ARG A 65 12.22 21.57 8.31
N ASN A 66 13.10 20.58 8.28
CA ASN A 66 13.67 19.99 9.50
C ASN A 66 14.92 20.79 9.89
N ARG A 67 15.00 21.23 11.15
CA ARG A 67 16.11 22.03 11.68
C ARG A 67 16.99 21.18 12.61
N GLY A 68 18.22 20.92 12.19
CA GLY A 68 19.25 20.25 12.98
C GLY A 68 20.24 21.20 13.67
N GLY A 69 20.05 22.51 13.52
CA GLY A 69 20.88 23.56 14.12
C GLY A 69 22.15 23.87 13.33
N ALA A 70 22.95 22.85 12.99
CA ALA A 70 24.08 22.99 12.06
C ALA A 70 23.69 22.62 10.62
N VAL A 71 22.68 21.75 10.48
CA VAL A 71 22.18 21.26 9.20
C VAL A 71 20.67 21.47 9.12
N GLU A 72 20.16 21.54 7.90
CA GLU A 72 18.73 21.50 7.61
C GLU A 72 18.41 20.50 6.50
N GLN A 73 17.14 20.12 6.43
CA GLN A 73 16.60 19.26 5.38
C GLN A 73 15.27 19.83 4.92
N ASN A 74 15.12 19.99 3.61
CA ASN A 74 13.86 20.38 2.99
C ASN A 74 13.00 19.15 2.70
N ILE A 75 11.71 19.26 2.99
CA ILE A 75 10.73 18.21 2.80
C ILE A 75 9.64 18.70 1.83
N GLY A 76 9.44 17.95 0.76
CA GLY A 76 8.25 18.09 -0.09
C GLY A 76 7.12 17.25 0.49
N ALA A 77 6.11 17.87 1.09
CA ALA A 77 5.02 17.15 1.77
C ALA A 77 3.74 17.15 0.92
N LEU A 78 3.13 15.98 0.77
CA LEU A 78 1.79 15.79 0.23
C LEU A 78 0.87 15.29 1.35
N GLU A 79 -0.18 16.05 1.66
CA GLU A 79 -1.31 15.51 2.40
C GLU A 79 -2.00 14.45 1.54
N TYR A 80 -2.36 13.30 2.11
CA TYR A 80 -3.21 12.35 1.41
C TYR A 80 -4.45 11.94 2.22
N GLU A 81 -5.53 11.66 1.49
CA GLU A 81 -6.76 11.07 2.02
C GLU A 81 -7.18 9.89 1.12
N GLN A 82 -7.36 8.73 1.73
CA GLN A 82 -7.85 7.50 1.11
C GLN A 82 -9.25 7.21 1.63
N ARG A 83 -10.21 7.00 0.72
CA ARG A 83 -11.59 6.62 1.04
C ARG A 83 -11.99 5.41 0.22
N ILE A 84 -12.33 4.33 0.91
CA ILE A 84 -12.74 3.07 0.30
C ILE A 84 -14.20 2.80 0.63
N HIS A 85 -14.97 2.50 -0.42
CA HIS A 85 -16.37 2.11 -0.31
C HIS A 85 -16.57 0.70 -0.85
N ASP A 86 -17.38 -0.09 -0.16
CA ASP A 86 -17.81 -1.40 -0.64
C ASP A 86 -18.33 -1.30 -2.08
N PHE A 87 -17.95 -2.25 -2.93
CA PHE A 87 -18.29 -2.19 -4.34
C PHE A 87 -19.80 -2.30 -4.59
N ASP A 88 -20.54 -3.08 -3.79
CA ASP A 88 -21.95 -3.33 -4.02
C ASP A 88 -22.83 -2.37 -3.21
N THR A 89 -22.61 -2.26 -1.90
CA THR A 89 -23.44 -1.47 -0.98
C THR A 89 -23.12 0.02 -1.03
N LYS A 90 -21.93 0.39 -1.52
CA LYS A 90 -21.39 1.76 -1.51
C LYS A 90 -21.18 2.34 -0.11
N GLU A 91 -21.25 1.50 0.93
CA GLU A 91 -20.96 1.92 2.29
C GLU A 91 -19.47 2.23 2.44
N LEU A 92 -19.15 3.25 3.26
CA LEU A 92 -17.78 3.57 3.60
C LEU A 92 -17.22 2.48 4.53
N ILE A 93 -16.21 1.75 4.05
CA ILE A 93 -15.62 0.61 4.77
C ILE A 93 -14.21 0.87 5.29
N HIS A 94 -13.50 1.85 4.73
CA HIS A 94 -12.18 2.23 5.21
C HIS A 94 -11.86 3.70 4.88
N VAL A 95 -11.15 4.36 5.80
CA VAL A 95 -10.62 5.71 5.65
C VAL A 95 -9.20 5.71 6.22
N GLU A 96 -8.29 6.36 5.52
CA GLU A 96 -6.94 6.62 6.01
C GLU A 96 -6.51 8.01 5.55
N ASN A 97 -5.70 8.69 6.35
CA ASN A 97 -5.06 9.93 5.94
C ASN A 97 -3.66 10.07 6.55
N GLY A 98 -2.87 10.98 5.99
CA GLY A 98 -1.55 11.31 6.52
C GLY A 98 -0.72 12.15 5.56
N MET A 99 0.60 12.00 5.65
CA MET A 99 1.56 12.72 4.81
C MET A 99 2.42 11.74 4.03
N LEU A 100 2.61 12.00 2.73
CA LEU A 100 3.64 11.40 1.90
C LEU A 100 4.72 12.46 1.63
N MET A 101 5.96 12.15 1.94
CA MET A 101 7.05 13.12 2.08
C MET A 101 8.22 12.72 1.20
N TYR A 102 8.70 13.66 0.39
CA TYR A 102 9.99 13.59 -0.28
C TYR A 102 11.03 14.19 0.65
N LEU A 103 11.95 13.34 1.11
CA LEU A 103 13.04 13.69 2.01
C LEU A 103 14.21 14.18 1.16
N GLY A 104 14.35 15.50 1.03
CA GLY A 104 15.44 16.10 0.27
C GLY A 104 16.80 15.95 0.95
N ASP A 105 17.83 16.43 0.28
CA ASP A 105 19.20 16.37 0.76
C ASP A 105 19.36 17.15 2.08
N VAL A 106 20.25 16.66 2.93
CA VAL A 106 20.68 17.40 4.13
C VAL A 106 21.77 18.38 3.70
N ALA A 107 21.71 19.62 4.16
CA ALA A 107 22.74 20.62 3.88
C ALA A 107 23.12 21.38 5.15
N ASP A 108 24.37 21.86 5.22
CA ASP A 108 24.80 22.78 6.26
C ASP A 108 24.02 24.11 6.18
N GLU A 109 23.44 24.56 7.29
CA GLU A 109 22.51 25.68 7.32
C GLU A 109 23.21 27.03 7.03
N ALA A 110 24.50 27.14 7.34
CA ALA A 110 25.25 28.39 7.19
C ALA A 110 25.85 28.55 5.79
N SER A 111 26.43 27.47 5.26
CA SER A 111 27.17 27.44 3.99
C SER A 111 26.35 26.90 2.82
N GLY A 112 25.33 26.08 3.07
CA GLY A 112 24.56 25.37 2.04
C GLY A 112 25.33 24.18 1.44
N GLU A 113 26.49 23.82 1.99
CA GLU A 113 27.27 22.68 1.53
C GLU A 113 26.52 21.37 1.83
N PRO A 114 26.56 20.36 0.91
CA PRO A 114 25.91 19.09 1.13
C PRO A 114 26.39 18.40 2.41
N GLY A 115 25.43 17.95 3.20
CA GLY A 115 25.61 17.09 4.36
C GLY A 115 25.51 15.60 3.99
N PRO A 116 25.34 14.72 4.98
CA PRO A 116 25.11 13.30 4.73
C PRO A 116 23.78 13.08 4.01
N GLU A 117 23.80 12.30 2.93
CA GLU A 117 22.58 11.87 2.22
C GLU A 117 21.61 11.16 3.17
N PRO A 118 20.29 11.38 3.04
CA PRO A 118 19.32 10.62 3.80
C PRO A 118 19.38 9.14 3.39
N MET A 119 19.15 8.25 4.37
CA MET A 119 19.13 6.79 4.11
C MET A 119 18.00 6.39 3.15
N PHE A 120 16.88 7.13 3.20
CA PHE A 120 15.69 6.93 2.41
C PHE A 120 15.21 8.29 1.90
N THR A 121 14.71 8.33 0.67
CA THR A 121 14.25 9.56 0.02
C THR A 121 12.75 9.78 0.13
N ILE A 122 12.00 8.79 0.62
CA ILE A 122 10.54 8.84 0.76
C ILE A 122 10.12 8.39 2.14
N ALA A 123 9.14 9.08 2.73
CA ALA A 123 8.46 8.64 3.93
C ALA A 123 6.94 8.81 3.81
N ARG A 124 6.17 7.88 4.37
CA ARG A 124 4.72 7.97 4.50
C ARG A 124 4.33 7.81 5.96
N SER A 125 3.57 8.77 6.46
CA SER A 125 2.85 8.66 7.73
C SER A 125 1.38 8.33 7.45
N ALA A 126 0.81 7.39 8.20
CA ALA A 126 -0.58 6.97 8.07
C ALA A 126 -1.29 7.03 9.43
N THR A 127 -2.57 7.40 9.41
CA THR A 127 -3.48 7.30 10.56
C THR A 127 -4.74 6.55 10.12
N VAL A 128 -5.04 5.46 10.84
CA VAL A 128 -6.13 4.54 10.51
C VAL A 128 -7.12 4.52 11.69
N PRO A 129 -8.44 4.68 11.46
CA PRO A 129 -9.47 4.78 12.49
C PRO A 129 -9.72 3.46 13.27
N HIS A 130 -8.88 2.45 13.08
CA HIS A 130 -8.79 1.26 13.92
C HIS A 130 -7.91 1.47 15.18
N GLY A 131 -7.25 2.63 15.26
CA GLY A 131 -6.37 2.98 16.37
C GLY A 131 -4.89 2.72 16.07
N ASP A 132 -4.51 2.81 14.80
CA ASP A 132 -3.16 2.54 14.32
C ASP A 132 -2.59 3.81 13.67
N SER A 133 -1.32 4.07 13.95
CA SER A 133 -0.55 5.10 13.25
C SER A 133 0.79 4.53 12.82
N ALA A 134 1.12 4.68 11.54
CA ALA A 134 2.33 4.10 10.97
C ALA A 134 3.25 5.16 10.37
N MET A 135 4.54 4.88 10.38
CA MET A 135 5.56 5.54 9.58
C MET A 135 6.28 4.47 8.77
N ILE A 136 6.34 4.65 7.46
CA ILE A 136 7.07 3.75 6.54
C ILE A 136 8.03 4.59 5.70
N LEU A 137 9.21 4.07 5.41
CA LEU A 137 10.24 4.77 4.65
C LEU A 137 10.74 3.90 3.50
N GLY A 138 11.31 4.54 2.50
CA GLY A 138 11.92 3.85 1.37
C GLY A 138 12.33 4.82 0.28
N ASP A 139 12.32 4.34 -0.95
CA ASP A 139 12.88 5.07 -2.09
C ASP A 139 11.99 4.98 -3.32
N ALA A 140 12.35 5.79 -4.31
CA ALA A 140 11.73 5.78 -5.62
C ALA A 140 12.73 5.45 -6.72
N ALA A 141 12.30 4.65 -7.69
CA ALA A 141 13.04 4.35 -8.90
C ALA A 141 12.18 4.64 -10.14
N VAL A 142 12.78 5.23 -11.16
CA VAL A 142 12.13 5.52 -12.43
C VAL A 142 12.71 4.62 -13.51
N LYS A 143 11.83 4.03 -14.32
CA LYS A 143 12.24 3.26 -15.51
C LYS A 143 11.30 3.50 -16.68
N ASP A 144 11.82 3.29 -17.88
CA ASP A 144 11.01 3.21 -19.08
C ASP A 144 10.24 1.88 -19.10
N GLY A 145 9.04 1.89 -19.67
CA GLY A 145 8.19 0.70 -19.78
C GLY A 145 7.35 0.40 -18.54
N GLY A 146 6.78 -0.81 -18.53
CA GLY A 146 5.85 -1.29 -17.51
C GLY A 146 6.49 -1.66 -16.16
N PRO A 147 5.71 -1.68 -15.07
CA PRO A 147 6.20 -2.03 -13.74
C PRO A 147 6.61 -3.52 -13.66
N GLU A 148 7.56 -3.81 -12.77
CA GLU A 148 7.79 -5.18 -12.29
C GLU A 148 7.06 -5.33 -10.97
N ILE A 149 5.89 -5.98 -11.02
CA ILE A 149 5.04 -6.19 -9.83
C ILE A 149 5.31 -7.61 -9.31
N PRO A 150 5.95 -7.76 -8.14
CA PRO A 150 6.28 -9.06 -7.59
C PRO A 150 5.01 -9.82 -7.17
N ASP A 151 5.15 -11.13 -6.99
CA ASP A 151 4.13 -11.89 -6.28
C ASP A 151 4.04 -11.43 -4.83
N ILE A 152 2.83 -11.50 -4.27
CA ILE A 152 2.59 -11.30 -2.85
C ILE A 152 1.75 -12.46 -2.33
N SER A 153 1.90 -12.81 -1.05
CA SER A 153 1.09 -13.85 -0.42
C SER A 153 0.09 -13.24 0.54
N ALA A 154 -1.19 -13.58 0.40
CA ALA A 154 -2.21 -13.29 1.40
C ALA A 154 -2.34 -14.39 2.47
N LEU A 155 -1.56 -15.48 2.35
CA LEU A 155 -1.53 -16.58 3.31
C LEU A 155 -0.40 -16.37 4.33
N PRO A 156 -0.55 -16.88 5.57
CA PRO A 156 0.55 -16.96 6.53
C PRO A 156 1.81 -17.61 5.93
N SER A 157 2.98 -17.27 6.46
CA SER A 157 4.25 -17.84 5.99
C SER A 157 4.28 -19.38 6.12
N GLU A 158 5.08 -20.07 5.32
CA GLU A 158 5.26 -21.54 5.44
C GLU A 158 5.67 -21.94 6.87
N GLN A 159 6.46 -21.10 7.53
CA GLN A 159 6.84 -21.28 8.92
C GLN A 159 5.65 -21.24 9.87
N ASP A 160 4.72 -20.30 9.68
CA ASP A 160 3.52 -20.20 10.51
C ASP A 160 2.50 -21.29 10.20
N GLN A 161 2.52 -21.84 8.97
CA GLN A 161 1.69 -22.99 8.58
C GLN A 161 2.15 -24.32 9.18
N THR A 162 3.36 -24.38 9.73
CA THR A 162 3.89 -25.61 10.32
C THR A 162 3.04 -26.08 11.51
N GLY A 163 2.50 -27.29 11.41
CA GLY A 163 1.64 -27.89 12.44
C GLY A 163 0.17 -27.49 12.35
N MET A 164 -0.22 -26.62 11.41
CA MET A 164 -1.64 -26.28 11.19
C MET A 164 -2.45 -27.54 10.86
N PRO A 165 -3.64 -27.74 11.46
CA PRO A 165 -4.53 -28.83 11.11
C PRO A 165 -4.88 -28.81 9.62
N ALA A 166 -5.08 -30.00 9.04
CA ALA A 166 -5.54 -30.12 7.67
C ALA A 166 -6.87 -29.35 7.48
N GLY A 167 -6.95 -28.53 6.43
CA GLY A 167 -8.13 -27.71 6.14
C GLY A 167 -8.25 -26.42 6.98
N PHE A 168 -7.27 -26.08 7.81
CA PHE A 168 -7.31 -24.84 8.60
C PHE A 168 -7.44 -23.59 7.72
N LEU A 169 -6.74 -23.56 6.58
CA LEU A 169 -6.79 -22.47 5.61
C LEU A 169 -7.87 -22.65 4.53
N LYS A 170 -8.81 -23.58 4.69
CA LYS A 170 -9.82 -23.92 3.68
C LYS A 170 -10.64 -22.70 3.22
N GLN A 171 -10.85 -21.71 4.07
CA GLN A 171 -11.55 -20.46 3.70
C GLN A 171 -10.90 -19.76 2.50
N TYR A 172 -9.58 -19.81 2.35
CA TYR A 172 -8.88 -19.25 1.19
C TYR A 172 -9.18 -20.03 -0.10
N GLU A 173 -9.24 -21.35 -0.02
CA GLU A 173 -9.60 -22.22 -1.14
C GLU A 173 -11.06 -22.01 -1.56
N ASP A 174 -11.97 -21.93 -0.58
CA ASP A 174 -13.39 -21.71 -0.80
C ASP A 174 -13.66 -20.36 -1.47
N GLU A 175 -12.99 -19.29 -1.02
CA GLU A 175 -13.07 -17.98 -1.68
C GLU A 175 -12.43 -17.99 -3.07
N GLN A 176 -11.31 -18.71 -3.25
CA GLN A 176 -10.69 -18.81 -4.57
C GLN A 176 -11.59 -19.56 -5.57
N GLU A 177 -12.32 -20.59 -5.15
CA GLU A 177 -13.28 -21.32 -5.97
C GLU A 177 -14.43 -20.40 -6.41
N LYS A 178 -15.02 -19.64 -5.48
CA LYS A 178 -16.08 -18.65 -5.77
C LYS A 178 -15.62 -17.57 -6.76
N LEU A 179 -14.36 -17.18 -6.67
CA LEU A 179 -13.74 -16.15 -7.50
C LEU A 179 -13.04 -16.73 -8.74
N THR A 180 -13.42 -17.93 -9.17
CA THR A 180 -12.97 -18.55 -10.41
C THR A 180 -14.17 -18.84 -11.31
N VAL A 181 -14.07 -18.45 -12.58
CA VAL A 181 -15.13 -18.65 -13.58
C VAL A 181 -14.58 -19.35 -14.82
N TYR A 182 -15.42 -20.13 -15.49
CA TYR A 182 -15.08 -20.67 -16.80
C TYR A 182 -15.19 -19.57 -17.86
N ASP A 183 -14.05 -19.20 -18.44
CA ASP A 183 -13.98 -18.24 -19.52
C ASP A 183 -14.25 -18.95 -20.85
N ILE A 184 -15.38 -18.61 -21.45
CA ILE A 184 -15.85 -19.21 -22.72
C ILE A 184 -14.97 -18.84 -23.92
N VAL A 185 -14.25 -17.72 -23.86
CA VAL A 185 -13.40 -17.23 -24.95
C VAL A 185 -12.09 -17.98 -24.95
N THR A 186 -11.45 -18.10 -23.79
CA THR A 186 -10.18 -18.83 -23.63
C THR A 186 -10.38 -20.33 -23.44
N LYS A 187 -11.61 -20.78 -23.16
CA LYS A 187 -12.00 -22.17 -22.83
C LYS A 187 -11.26 -22.72 -21.61
N GLN A 188 -10.90 -21.87 -20.67
CA GLN A 188 -10.15 -22.20 -19.47
C GLN A 188 -10.81 -21.56 -18.24
N ASN A 189 -10.47 -22.06 -17.05
CA ASN A 189 -10.87 -21.39 -15.82
C ASN A 189 -10.00 -20.14 -15.62
N SER A 190 -10.66 -19.00 -15.46
CA SER A 190 -10.05 -17.70 -15.22
C SER A 190 -10.43 -17.21 -13.83
N LYS A 191 -9.44 -16.75 -13.07
CA LYS A 191 -9.68 -16.13 -11.76
C LYS A 191 -10.28 -14.73 -11.98
N ILE A 192 -11.37 -14.40 -11.33
CA ILE A 192 -11.82 -13.00 -11.19
C ILE A 192 -10.78 -12.26 -10.34
N PHE A 193 -10.44 -12.84 -9.20
CA PHE A 193 -9.42 -12.36 -8.27
C PHE A 193 -8.57 -13.53 -7.77
N ASN A 194 -7.28 -13.29 -7.61
CA ASN A 194 -6.36 -14.29 -7.07
C ASN A 194 -6.21 -14.08 -5.57
N VAL A 195 -6.98 -14.83 -4.79
CA VAL A 195 -7.07 -14.67 -3.32
C VAL A 195 -5.71 -14.89 -2.66
N ALA A 196 -4.95 -15.87 -3.13
CA ALA A 196 -3.63 -16.19 -2.58
C ALA A 196 -2.55 -15.16 -2.96
N ASN A 197 -2.66 -14.57 -4.17
CA ASN A 197 -1.70 -13.61 -4.69
C ASN A 197 -2.41 -12.41 -5.34
N PRO A 198 -2.86 -11.44 -4.53
CA PRO A 198 -3.58 -10.25 -5.02
C PRO A 198 -2.80 -9.44 -6.07
N ASN A 199 -1.47 -9.43 -6.05
CA ASN A 199 -0.66 -8.71 -7.04
C ASN A 199 -0.81 -9.27 -8.48
N ASP A 200 -1.30 -10.51 -8.64
CA ASP A 200 -1.68 -11.04 -9.95
C ASP A 200 -2.73 -10.16 -10.64
N ASN A 201 -3.67 -9.58 -9.89
CA ASN A 201 -4.67 -8.66 -10.44
C ASN A 201 -4.04 -7.39 -11.01
N LEU A 202 -3.02 -6.83 -10.35
CA LEU A 202 -2.32 -5.64 -10.85
C LEU A 202 -1.56 -5.94 -12.16
N ARG A 203 -0.93 -7.11 -12.25
CA ARG A 203 -0.30 -7.56 -13.51
C ARG A 203 -1.33 -7.73 -14.61
N ARG A 204 -2.47 -8.36 -14.30
CA ARG A 204 -3.57 -8.54 -15.27
C ARG A 204 -4.15 -7.21 -15.76
N ASP A 205 -4.22 -6.21 -14.90
CA ASP A 205 -4.70 -4.86 -15.28
C ASP A 205 -3.78 -4.15 -16.28
N ASN A 206 -2.50 -4.51 -16.35
CA ASN A 206 -1.55 -3.97 -17.31
C ASN A 206 -1.56 -4.70 -18.67
N ASN A 207 -2.27 -5.84 -18.78
CA ASN A 207 -2.27 -6.62 -20.02
C ASN A 207 -2.84 -5.82 -21.18
N GLY A 208 -2.05 -5.69 -22.25
CA GLY A 208 -2.42 -4.96 -23.46
C GLY A 208 -2.27 -3.43 -23.37
N LEU A 209 -1.78 -2.90 -22.24
CA LEU A 209 -1.44 -1.48 -22.13
C LEU A 209 -0.02 -1.22 -22.67
N GLU A 210 0.14 -0.10 -23.36
CA GLU A 210 1.45 0.42 -23.74
C GLU A 210 1.95 1.36 -22.64
N VAL A 211 2.56 0.79 -21.60
CA VAL A 211 3.18 1.58 -20.52
C VAL A 211 4.49 2.16 -21.04
N VAL A 212 4.63 3.48 -21.02
CA VAL A 212 5.84 4.16 -21.53
C VAL A 212 6.85 4.46 -20.43
N LYS A 213 6.38 4.70 -19.20
CA LYS A 213 7.20 5.06 -18.05
C LYS A 213 6.54 4.58 -16.77
N THR A 214 7.36 4.15 -15.81
CA THR A 214 6.94 3.80 -14.45
C THR A 214 7.84 4.49 -13.43
N THR A 215 7.23 5.13 -12.43
CA THR A 215 7.88 5.51 -11.17
C THR A 215 7.41 4.54 -10.09
N HIS A 216 8.32 3.72 -9.58
CA HIS A 216 8.06 2.78 -8.49
C HIS A 216 8.53 3.40 -7.19
N ILE A 217 7.64 3.54 -6.22
CA ILE A 217 7.93 4.01 -4.86
C ILE A 217 7.68 2.83 -3.93
N SER A 218 8.72 2.36 -3.25
CA SER A 218 8.63 1.21 -2.34
C SER A 218 8.95 1.67 -0.93
N MET A 219 8.11 1.30 0.04
CA MET A 219 8.21 1.76 1.42
C MET A 219 7.91 0.63 2.40
N ASP A 220 8.58 0.65 3.55
CA ASP A 220 8.45 -0.35 4.61
C ASP A 220 8.56 0.29 6.00
N SER A 221 7.77 -0.17 6.97
CA SER A 221 7.93 0.21 8.37
C SER A 221 9.25 -0.27 8.96
N GLU A 222 9.85 -1.34 8.42
CA GLU A 222 11.15 -1.86 8.88
C GLU A 222 12.33 -0.98 8.45
N ASN A 223 12.12 -0.04 7.53
CA ASN A 223 13.12 0.92 7.04
C ASN A 223 13.32 2.10 8.02
N GLY A 224 13.40 1.81 9.32
CA GLY A 224 13.52 2.83 10.37
C GLY A 224 12.20 3.53 10.74
N GLY A 225 11.07 2.97 10.28
CA GLY A 225 9.72 3.40 10.64
C GLY A 225 9.16 2.60 11.81
N GLY A 226 7.84 2.39 11.78
CA GLY A 226 7.14 1.57 12.78
C GLY A 226 5.63 1.81 12.78
N ILE A 227 4.93 1.04 13.62
CA ILE A 227 3.48 1.17 13.83
C ILE A 227 3.22 1.32 15.33
N ASN A 228 2.40 2.30 15.69
CA ASN A 228 1.89 2.53 17.03
C ASN A 228 0.40 2.20 17.07
N ASN A 229 0.06 1.18 17.85
CA ASN A 229 -1.29 0.65 17.94
C ASN A 229 -1.90 0.92 19.32
N ILE A 230 -3.21 1.14 19.39
CA ILE A 230 -3.92 1.19 20.67
C ILE A 230 -3.82 -0.16 21.42
N PRO A 231 -3.93 -0.17 22.77
CA PRO A 231 -3.75 -1.39 23.56
C PRO A 231 -4.66 -2.56 23.19
N PHE A 232 -5.84 -2.29 22.62
CA PHE A 232 -6.73 -3.35 22.14
C PHE A 232 -6.12 -4.10 20.96
N ILE A 233 -5.67 -3.38 19.94
CA ILE A 233 -5.04 -3.95 18.74
C ILE A 233 -3.77 -4.71 19.14
N VAL A 234 -2.90 -4.13 19.98
CA VAL A 234 -1.68 -4.78 20.48
C VAL A 234 -1.95 -6.16 21.11
N ARG A 235 -3.09 -6.33 21.79
CA ARG A 235 -3.42 -7.57 22.51
C ARG A 235 -4.15 -8.61 21.66
N HIS A 236 -4.86 -8.19 20.62
CA HIS A 236 -5.85 -9.04 19.96
C HIS A 236 -5.60 -9.28 18.48
N ALA A 237 -4.93 -8.35 17.78
CA ALA A 237 -4.63 -8.43 16.35
C ALA A 237 -3.54 -7.40 16.01
N ASN A 238 -2.34 -7.59 16.54
CA ASN A 238 -1.31 -6.55 16.51
C ASN A 238 -0.79 -6.33 15.09
N ALA A 239 -0.93 -5.12 14.54
CA ALA A 239 -0.28 -4.75 13.28
C ALA A 239 1.22 -4.51 13.53
N THR A 240 2.09 -5.34 12.95
CA THR A 240 3.53 -5.34 13.28
C THR A 240 4.42 -4.83 12.17
N ARG A 241 3.98 -4.92 10.92
CA ARG A 241 4.69 -4.37 9.75
C ARG A 241 3.70 -3.80 8.75
N PHE A 242 4.08 -2.71 8.10
CA PHE A 242 3.34 -2.11 7.01
C PHE A 242 4.28 -1.86 5.84
N GLN A 243 3.95 -2.44 4.70
CA GLN A 243 4.66 -2.30 3.44
C GLN A 243 3.73 -1.71 2.40
N CYS A 244 4.27 -0.86 1.53
CA CYS A 244 3.51 -0.25 0.46
C CYS A 244 4.38 -0.02 -0.77
N ASP A 245 3.90 -0.51 -1.91
CA ASP A 245 4.44 -0.21 -3.23
C ASP A 245 3.43 0.63 -4.02
N PHE A 246 3.91 1.72 -4.61
CA PHE A 246 3.20 2.50 -5.61
C PHE A 246 3.90 2.38 -6.96
N TRP A 247 3.14 2.10 -8.02
CA TRP A 247 3.59 2.17 -9.41
C TRP A 247 2.78 3.24 -10.13
N LEU A 248 3.38 4.42 -10.27
CA LEU A 248 2.84 5.50 -11.08
C LEU A 248 3.28 5.31 -12.52
N GLN A 249 2.32 5.09 -13.41
CA GLN A 249 2.54 4.71 -14.80
C GLN A 249 1.96 5.74 -15.75
N THR A 250 2.74 6.12 -16.76
CA THR A 250 2.23 6.84 -17.93
C THR A 250 1.88 5.81 -19.01
N ILE A 251 0.63 5.82 -19.46
CA ILE A 251 0.10 4.88 -20.47
C ILE A 251 -0.14 5.63 -21.77
N ASN A 252 0.36 5.09 -22.89
CA ASN A 252 0.06 5.60 -24.22
C ASN A 252 -1.30 5.08 -24.73
N LEU A 253 -2.07 5.95 -25.38
CA LEU A 253 -3.34 5.62 -26.05
C LEU A 253 -3.14 5.70 -27.58
N PRO A 254 -2.75 4.59 -28.24
CA PRO A 254 -2.23 4.61 -29.60
C PRO A 254 -3.18 5.22 -30.62
N MET A 255 -4.49 5.01 -30.45
CA MET A 255 -5.52 5.52 -31.36
C MET A 255 -5.71 7.04 -31.28
N SER A 256 -5.28 7.68 -30.18
CA SER A 256 -5.50 9.10 -29.93
C SER A 256 -4.21 9.93 -29.85
N GLY A 257 -3.06 9.28 -29.71
CA GLY A 257 -1.77 9.94 -29.46
C GLY A 257 -1.70 10.67 -28.12
N GLN A 258 -2.68 10.46 -27.23
CA GLN A 258 -2.70 11.01 -25.88
C GLN A 258 -2.11 10.01 -24.89
N THR A 259 -1.74 10.50 -23.71
CA THR A 259 -1.41 9.66 -22.57
C THR A 259 -2.44 9.81 -21.46
N PHE A 260 -2.50 8.83 -20.57
CA PHE A 260 -3.15 8.99 -19.26
C PHE A 260 -2.26 8.42 -18.16
N GLU A 261 -2.48 8.90 -16.95
CA GLU A 261 -1.76 8.46 -15.76
C GLU A 261 -2.56 7.40 -15.00
N GLN A 262 -1.91 6.28 -14.69
CA GLN A 262 -2.42 5.18 -13.88
C GLN A 262 -1.57 5.07 -12.61
N LEU A 263 -2.22 4.86 -11.47
CA LEU A 263 -1.54 4.53 -10.21
C LEU A 263 -1.98 3.13 -9.79
N GLN A 264 -1.05 2.19 -9.70
CA GLN A 264 -1.27 0.91 -9.05
C GLN A 264 -0.63 0.93 -7.67
N TYR A 265 -1.24 0.24 -6.70
CA TYR A 265 -0.60 0.01 -5.42
C TYR A 265 -0.82 -1.40 -4.90
N SER A 266 0.13 -1.84 -4.07
CA SER A 266 0.02 -3.01 -3.22
C SER A 266 0.44 -2.63 -1.81
N GLN A 267 -0.46 -2.85 -0.85
CA GLN A 267 -0.22 -2.65 0.57
C GLN A 267 -0.29 -4.00 1.27
N ASN A 268 0.67 -4.27 2.15
CA ASN A 268 0.62 -5.42 3.06
C ASN A 268 0.79 -4.94 4.51
N VAL A 269 -0.14 -5.33 5.36
CA VAL A 269 -0.03 -5.16 6.81
C VAL A 269 0.07 -6.54 7.44
N ASP A 270 1.16 -6.81 8.14
CA ASP A 270 1.31 -8.03 8.91
C ASP A 270 0.53 -7.89 10.23
N ILE A 271 -0.45 -8.77 10.44
CA ILE A 271 -1.30 -8.77 11.63
C ILE A 271 -1.04 -10.04 12.43
N GLU A 272 -0.67 -9.91 13.70
CA GLU A 272 -0.35 -11.05 14.56
C GLU A 272 -1.50 -11.39 15.51
N PHE A 273 -2.03 -12.61 15.37
CA PHE A 273 -3.01 -13.18 16.29
C PHE A 273 -3.03 -14.72 16.21
N HIS A 274 -3.57 -15.35 17.27
CA HIS A 274 -3.52 -16.80 17.54
C HIS A 274 -2.10 -17.36 17.67
N LYS A 275 -1.90 -18.28 18.61
CA LYS A 275 -0.62 -18.98 18.73
C LYS A 275 -0.30 -19.78 17.49
N ARG A 276 1.00 -19.86 17.19
CA ARG A 276 1.54 -20.83 16.23
C ARG A 276 1.17 -22.26 16.67
N PHE A 277 0.93 -23.12 15.69
CA PHE A 277 0.66 -24.54 15.92
C PHE A 277 1.94 -25.36 16.14
N SER A 278 3.10 -24.82 15.73
CA SER A 278 4.40 -25.39 16.03
C SER A 278 4.84 -25.07 17.46
N ASP A 279 5.88 -25.74 17.96
CA ASP A 279 6.48 -25.47 19.28
C ASP A 279 7.21 -24.12 19.35
N LYS A 280 7.26 -23.36 18.26
CA LYS A 280 7.89 -22.03 18.24
C LYS A 280 7.00 -21.02 18.97
N ALA A 281 7.64 -20.21 19.81
CA ALA A 281 6.98 -19.08 20.46
C ALA A 281 6.46 -18.05 19.44
N GLY A 282 5.45 -17.29 19.86
CA GLY A 282 4.85 -16.21 19.07
C GLY A 282 3.48 -16.55 18.50
N LEU A 283 2.95 -15.59 17.75
CA LEU A 283 1.65 -15.69 17.09
C LEU A 283 1.84 -15.98 15.60
N ILE A 284 0.77 -16.41 14.94
CA ILE A 284 0.73 -16.51 13.49
C ILE A 284 0.71 -15.09 12.93
N THR A 285 1.56 -14.84 11.93
CA THR A 285 1.51 -13.60 11.15
C THR A 285 0.54 -13.79 9.98
N TRP A 286 -0.49 -12.96 9.94
CA TRP A 286 -1.53 -12.97 8.92
C TRP A 286 -1.36 -11.75 8.00
N PRO A 287 -1.01 -11.96 6.72
CA PRO A 287 -0.94 -10.86 5.77
C PRO A 287 -2.33 -10.27 5.51
N HIS A 288 -2.44 -8.96 5.63
CA HIS A 288 -3.56 -8.18 5.14
C HIS A 288 -3.13 -7.44 3.88
N VAL A 289 -3.58 -7.93 2.73
CA VAL A 289 -3.16 -7.41 1.42
C VAL A 289 -4.30 -6.62 0.77
N THR A 290 -3.99 -5.39 0.38
CA THR A 290 -4.91 -4.50 -0.33
C THR A 290 -4.25 -4.01 -1.62
N VAL A 291 -4.95 -4.14 -2.75
CA VAL A 291 -4.44 -3.77 -4.07
C VAL A 291 -5.49 -2.99 -4.86
N ASN A 292 -5.07 -2.01 -5.67
CA ASN A 292 -5.95 -1.33 -6.61
C ASN A 292 -5.20 -0.76 -7.81
N THR A 293 -5.95 -0.50 -8.88
CA THR A 293 -5.53 0.24 -10.08
C THR A 293 -6.45 1.46 -10.23
N LEU A 294 -5.87 2.65 -10.09
CA LEU A 294 -6.57 3.93 -10.15
C LEU A 294 -6.17 4.73 -11.38
N SER A 295 -7.07 5.60 -11.85
CA SER A 295 -6.78 6.58 -12.92
C SER A 295 -6.86 7.99 -12.40
N LYS A 296 -5.92 8.84 -12.84
CA LYS A 296 -5.90 10.25 -12.45
C LYS A 296 -7.12 10.95 -13.02
N GLN A 297 -7.85 11.67 -12.15
CA GLN A 297 -8.98 12.49 -12.57
C GLN A 297 -8.45 13.79 -13.16
N LYS A 298 -9.08 14.25 -14.25
CA LYS A 298 -8.80 15.59 -14.77
C LYS A 298 -9.25 16.60 -13.72
N SER A 299 -8.42 17.59 -13.42
CA SER A 299 -8.82 18.73 -12.59
C SER A 299 -10.07 19.34 -13.22
N GLY A 300 -11.22 19.16 -12.57
CA GLY A 300 -12.43 19.85 -13.00
C GLY A 300 -12.23 21.34 -12.76
N ASN A 301 -12.50 22.18 -13.76
CA ASN A 301 -12.82 23.57 -13.49
C ASN A 301 -14.15 23.57 -12.72
N SER A 302 -14.05 23.54 -11.39
CA SER A 302 -15.16 23.88 -10.50
C SER A 302 -15.48 25.37 -10.61
#